data_AF-Q11KT7-F1
#
_entry.id   AF-Q11KT7-F1
#
_cell.length_a   1.000
_cell.length_b   1.000
_cell.length_c   1.000
_cell.angle_alpha   90.00
_cell.angle_beta   90.00
_cell.angle_gamma   90.00
#
_symmetry.space_group_name_H-M   'P 1'
#
loop_
_entity.id
_entity.type
_entity.pdbx_description
1 polymer ?
#
loop_
_entity_poly.entity_id
_entity_poly.type
_entity_poly.pdbx_seq_one_letter_code
_entity_poly.pdbx_strand_id
1 'polypeptide(L)'
;MQEPTTLSETYEAWTVQSVKAGEGARRMCRMSQELIQPETRQRVLLFAITKGEQEGPNATLVMPFGLLLSEGFRIEIAGQEILRGAYRTCLPDGCVAEIDLADAALEALESAAAASVLMTANNGQPVRADISLRGFKPAYRRLTELAAG
;
A
#
# COMPACT_ATOMS: atom_id res chain seq x y z
N MET A 1 -23.22 4.27 23.94
CA MET A 1 -22.61 3.84 22.66
C MET A 1 -21.65 4.96 22.28
N GLN A 2 -20.34 4.73 22.36
CA GLN A 2 -19.33 5.77 22.04
C GLN A 2 -18.96 5.67 20.56
N GLU A 3 -19.00 6.78 19.83
CA GLU A 3 -18.71 6.82 18.40
C GLU A 3 -17.23 6.51 18.12
N PRO A 4 -16.90 5.77 17.05
CA PRO A 4 -15.51 5.47 16.69
C PRO A 4 -14.76 6.77 16.37
N THR A 5 -13.64 7.00 17.06
CA THR A 5 -12.79 8.15 16.73
C THR A 5 -11.97 7.81 15.49
N THR A 6 -12.20 8.57 14.42
CA THR A 6 -11.50 8.42 13.14
C THR A 6 -10.62 9.64 12.90
N LEU A 7 -9.36 9.40 12.55
CA LEU A 7 -8.39 10.42 12.14
C LEU A 7 -8.00 10.15 10.69
N SER A 8 -7.92 11.21 9.89
CA SER A 8 -7.48 11.13 8.49
C SER A 8 -6.59 12.34 8.18
N GLU A 9 -5.35 12.09 7.79
CA GLU A 9 -4.34 13.11 7.49
C GLU A 9 -3.74 12.80 6.10
N THR A 10 -3.52 13.82 5.27
CA THR A 10 -2.95 13.66 3.93
C THR A 10 -1.58 14.31 3.83
N TYR A 11 -0.62 13.56 3.30
CA TYR A 11 0.77 13.94 3.04
C TYR A 11 1.03 13.75 1.55
N GLU A 12 0.81 14.80 0.77
CA GLU A 12 0.99 14.76 -0.70
C GLU A 12 0.16 13.62 -1.33
N ALA A 13 0.82 12.54 -1.77
CA ALA A 13 0.16 11.40 -2.40
C ALA A 13 -0.35 10.33 -1.41
N TRP A 14 -0.04 10.46 -0.11
CA TRP A 14 -0.33 9.44 0.90
C TRP A 14 -1.36 9.93 1.91
N THR A 15 -2.34 9.10 2.23
CA THR A 15 -3.30 9.37 3.29
C THR A 15 -3.09 8.41 4.45
N VAL A 16 -2.91 8.95 5.65
CA VAL A 16 -2.86 8.21 6.91
C VAL A 16 -4.24 8.24 7.54
N GLN A 17 -4.76 7.07 7.88
CA GLN A 17 -6.06 6.90 8.53
C GLN A 17 -5.88 6.05 9.79
N SER A 18 -6.54 6.43 10.87
CA SER A 18 -6.61 5.59 12.08
C SER A 18 -8.02 5.51 12.61
N VAL A 19 -8.43 4.32 13.03
CA VAL A 19 -9.73 4.05 13.63
C VAL A 19 -9.51 3.43 15.01
N LYS A 20 -10.21 3.96 16.03
CA LYS A 20 -10.31 3.34 17.35
C LYS A 20 -11.77 2.98 17.63
N ALA A 21 -12.05 1.68 17.66
CA ALA A 21 -13.41 1.13 17.78
C ALA A 21 -13.91 1.10 19.24
N GLY A 22 -13.94 2.28 19.89
CA GLY A 22 -14.40 2.44 21.27
C GLY A 22 -13.30 2.45 22.32
N GLU A 23 -13.70 2.61 23.58
CA GLU A 23 -12.80 2.70 24.72
C GLU A 23 -12.15 1.34 25.02
N GLY A 24 -10.83 1.30 25.18
CA GLY A 24 -10.05 0.06 25.36
C GLY A 24 -9.75 -0.74 24.08
N ALA A 25 -10.30 -0.36 22.91
CA ALA A 25 -9.98 -1.03 21.64
C ALA A 25 -8.60 -0.64 21.11
N ARG A 26 -7.91 -1.60 20.48
CA ARG A 26 -6.64 -1.36 19.76
C ARG A 26 -6.90 -0.38 18.62
N ARG A 27 -6.07 0.67 18.53
CA ARG A 27 -6.10 1.60 17.41
C ARG A 27 -5.53 0.89 16.18
N MET A 28 -6.25 0.95 15.07
CA MET A 28 -5.81 0.41 13.79
C MET A 28 -5.45 1.57 12.86
N CYS A 29 -4.19 1.62 12.45
CA CYS A 29 -3.66 2.67 11.60
C CYS A 29 -3.20 2.11 10.26
N ARG A 30 -3.44 2.87 9.20
CA ARG A 30 -3.05 2.54 7.82
C ARG A 30 -2.60 3.80 7.12
N MET A 31 -1.52 3.74 6.36
CA MET A 31 -1.26 4.72 5.31
C MET A 31 -1.56 4.10 3.95
N SER A 32 -2.07 4.87 3.00
CA SER A 32 -2.37 4.36 1.66
C SER A 32 -2.27 5.40 0.56
N GLN A 33 -2.05 4.91 -0.64
CA GLN A 33 -2.18 5.65 -1.90
C GLN A 33 -3.02 4.82 -2.87
N GLU A 34 -3.95 5.48 -3.55
CA GLU A 34 -4.77 4.89 -4.60
C GLU A 34 -4.41 5.51 -5.96
N LEU A 35 -4.11 4.67 -6.93
CA LEU A 35 -3.95 5.06 -8.32
C LEU A 35 -5.27 4.85 -9.05
N ILE A 36 -5.91 5.94 -9.43
CA ILE A 36 -7.16 5.94 -10.19
C ILE A 36 -6.86 6.37 -11.62
N GLN A 37 -7.30 5.59 -12.59
CA GLN A 37 -7.15 5.94 -14.00
C GLN A 37 -8.15 7.04 -14.37
N PRO A 38 -7.71 8.21 -14.88
CA PRO A 38 -8.59 9.36 -15.06
C PRO A 38 -9.75 9.12 -16.05
N GLU A 39 -9.49 8.38 -17.12
CA GLU A 39 -10.45 8.15 -18.21
C GLU A 39 -11.59 7.21 -17.78
N THR A 40 -11.25 6.10 -17.15
CA THR A 40 -12.20 5.04 -16.77
C THR A 40 -12.73 5.22 -15.35
N ARG A 41 -12.09 6.08 -14.55
CA ARG A 41 -12.27 6.22 -13.10
C ARG A 41 -12.14 4.90 -12.33
N GLN A 42 -11.43 3.93 -12.91
CA GLN A 42 -11.16 2.64 -12.27
C GLN A 42 -9.90 2.72 -11.42
N ARG A 43 -9.92 2.05 -10.27
CA ARG A 43 -8.73 1.88 -9.42
C ARG A 43 -7.79 0.86 -10.06
N VAL A 44 -6.58 1.31 -10.38
CA VAL A 44 -5.50 0.50 -10.96
C VAL A 44 -4.58 -0.06 -9.87
N LEU A 45 -4.50 0.59 -8.72
CA LEU A 45 -3.73 0.10 -7.59
C LEU A 45 -4.23 0.75 -6.30
N LEU A 46 -4.39 -0.03 -5.24
CA LEU A 46 -4.29 0.45 -3.87
C LEU A 46 -2.98 -0.09 -3.31
N PHE A 47 -2.16 0.79 -2.75
CA PHE A 47 -1.02 0.39 -1.92
C PHE A 47 -1.26 0.93 -0.52
N ALA A 48 -1.49 0.03 0.43
CA ALA A 48 -1.61 0.33 1.83
C ALA A 48 -0.44 -0.26 2.64
N ILE A 49 -0.06 0.42 3.70
CA ILE A 49 0.84 -0.10 4.74
C ILE A 49 0.11 0.02 6.07
N THR A 50 0.05 -1.08 6.79
CA THR A 50 -0.43 -1.15 8.18
C THR A 50 0.75 -1.43 9.09
N LYS A 51 0.64 -0.99 10.34
CA LYS A 51 1.61 -1.31 11.38
C LYS A 51 0.85 -1.62 12.66
N GLY A 52 1.14 -2.79 13.24
CA GLY A 52 0.69 -3.13 14.58
C GLY A 52 1.73 -2.71 15.62
N GLU A 53 1.29 -2.42 16.85
CA GLU A 53 2.16 -2.05 17.99
C GLU A 53 3.42 -2.93 18.18
N GLN A 54 3.32 -4.25 17.97
CA GLN A 54 4.46 -5.20 18.08
C GLN A 54 4.79 -5.92 16.77
N GLU A 55 4.20 -5.48 15.66
CA GLU A 55 4.34 -6.13 14.35
C GLU A 55 5.14 -5.22 13.40
N GLY A 56 5.92 -5.84 12.52
CA GLY A 56 6.57 -5.13 11.43
C GLY A 56 5.54 -4.46 10.51
N PRO A 57 5.97 -3.48 9.69
CA PRO A 57 5.09 -2.90 8.68
C PRO A 57 4.69 -3.97 7.65
N ASN A 58 3.38 -4.14 7.44
CA ASN A 58 2.84 -5.02 6.42
C ASN A 58 2.23 -4.18 5.29
N ALA A 59 2.63 -4.47 4.06
CA ALA A 59 2.08 -3.89 2.86
C ALA A 59 0.95 -4.74 2.32
N THR A 60 -0.18 -4.11 2.01
CA THR A 60 -1.28 -4.70 1.25
C THR A 60 -1.40 -3.97 -0.08
N LEU A 61 -1.31 -4.72 -1.18
CA LEU A 61 -1.59 -4.20 -2.52
C LEU A 61 -2.89 -4.81 -3.04
N VAL A 62 -3.76 -3.98 -3.61
CA VAL A 62 -4.94 -4.44 -4.36
C VAL A 62 -4.79 -4.00 -5.81
N MET A 63 -4.61 -4.99 -6.68
CA MET A 63 -4.34 -4.84 -8.10
C MET A 63 -5.58 -5.26 -8.91
N PRO A 64 -5.72 -4.81 -10.18
CA PRO A 64 -6.90 -5.07 -10.98
C PRO A 64 -7.04 -6.56 -11.34
N PHE A 65 -8.21 -6.92 -11.84
CA PHE A 65 -8.43 -8.23 -12.45
C PHE A 65 -7.76 -8.34 -13.82
N GLY A 66 -7.75 -9.56 -14.37
CA GLY A 66 -7.16 -9.83 -15.68
C GLY A 66 -5.64 -9.97 -15.66
N LEU A 67 -5.04 -10.16 -14.47
CA LEU A 67 -3.61 -10.40 -14.30
C LEU A 67 -3.29 -11.91 -14.34
N LEU A 68 -2.10 -12.24 -14.82
CA LEU A 68 -1.56 -13.58 -14.83
C LEU A 68 -0.94 -13.88 -13.46
N LEU A 69 -1.74 -14.46 -12.57
CA LEU A 69 -1.36 -14.60 -11.15
C LEU A 69 -0.10 -15.44 -10.91
N SER A 70 0.23 -16.36 -11.82
CA SER A 70 1.44 -17.19 -11.74
C SER A 70 2.74 -16.40 -11.83
N GLU A 71 2.73 -15.20 -12.43
CA GLU A 71 3.91 -14.35 -12.58
C GLU A 71 4.16 -13.44 -11.36
N GLY A 72 3.18 -13.31 -10.47
CA GLY A 72 3.25 -12.35 -9.36
C GLY A 72 3.41 -10.92 -9.85
N PHE A 73 4.13 -10.12 -9.06
CA PHE A 73 4.46 -8.74 -9.39
C PHE A 73 5.81 -8.35 -8.78
N ARG A 74 6.37 -7.23 -9.26
CA ARG A 74 7.57 -6.63 -8.69
C ARG A 74 7.40 -5.13 -8.51
N ILE A 75 8.07 -4.58 -7.49
CA ILE A 75 8.15 -3.14 -7.25
C ILE A 75 9.57 -2.71 -7.54
N GLU A 76 9.71 -1.69 -8.38
CA GLU A 76 10.99 -1.13 -8.79
C GLU A 76 11.10 0.34 -8.41
N ILE A 77 12.32 0.76 -8.06
CA ILE A 77 12.70 2.16 -7.94
C ILE A 77 13.84 2.40 -8.92
N ALA A 78 13.66 3.36 -9.84
CA ALA A 78 14.64 3.67 -10.89
C ALA A 78 15.12 2.42 -11.67
N GLY A 79 14.23 1.45 -11.90
CA GLY A 79 14.52 0.21 -12.62
C GLY A 79 15.28 -0.85 -11.83
N GLN A 80 15.45 -0.67 -10.52
CA GLN A 80 16.00 -1.69 -9.61
C GLN A 80 14.85 -2.33 -8.82
N GLU A 81 14.76 -3.66 -8.86
CA GLU A 81 13.78 -4.43 -8.10
C GLU A 81 14.10 -4.30 -6.60
N ILE A 82 13.18 -3.72 -5.85
CA ILE A 82 13.28 -3.61 -4.38
C ILE A 82 12.43 -4.68 -3.69
N LEU A 83 11.45 -5.23 -4.40
CA LEU A 83 10.49 -6.16 -3.86
C LEU A 83 9.88 -7.01 -4.98
N ARG A 84 9.63 -8.28 -4.66
CA ARG A 84 8.81 -9.19 -5.46
C ARG A 84 7.75 -9.81 -4.59
N GLY A 85 6.53 -9.94 -5.11
CA GLY A 85 5.40 -10.50 -4.39
C GLY A 85 4.58 -11.46 -5.23
N ALA A 86 3.82 -12.31 -4.54
CA ALA A 86 2.81 -13.18 -5.13
C ALA A 86 1.42 -12.72 -4.71
N TYR A 87 0.40 -13.03 -5.53
CA TYR A 87 -0.99 -12.79 -5.18
C TYR A 87 -1.44 -13.81 -4.13
N ARG A 88 -2.07 -13.34 -3.06
CA ARG A 88 -2.64 -14.18 -2.01
C ARG A 88 -4.00 -14.74 -2.40
N THR A 89 -4.87 -13.87 -2.91
CA THR A 89 -6.25 -14.18 -3.31
C THR A 89 -6.79 -13.07 -4.19
N CYS A 90 -8.00 -13.23 -4.75
CA CYS A 90 -8.73 -12.14 -5.37
C CYS A 90 -10.12 -12.01 -4.73
N LEU A 91 -10.48 -10.78 -4.40
CA LEU A 91 -11.78 -10.36 -3.84
C LEU A 91 -12.50 -9.49 -4.87
N PRO A 92 -13.79 -9.13 -4.70
CA PRO A 92 -14.52 -8.27 -5.64
C PRO A 92 -13.82 -6.94 -5.96
N ASP A 93 -12.96 -6.49 -5.05
CA ASP A 93 -12.21 -5.24 -5.12
C ASP A 93 -10.89 -5.33 -5.90
N GLY A 94 -10.46 -6.56 -6.27
CA GLY A 94 -9.22 -6.83 -6.99
C GLY A 94 -8.42 -8.01 -6.43
N CYS A 95 -7.26 -8.26 -7.03
CA CYS A 95 -6.32 -9.26 -6.57
C CYS A 95 -5.40 -8.69 -5.49
N VAL A 96 -5.38 -9.38 -4.35
CA VAL A 96 -4.74 -8.93 -3.11
C VAL A 96 -3.37 -9.59 -2.96
N ALA A 97 -2.37 -8.80 -2.61
CA ALA A 97 -1.08 -9.28 -2.15
C ALA A 97 -0.77 -8.68 -0.78
N GLU A 98 -0.11 -9.48 0.06
CA GLU A 98 0.35 -9.09 1.39
C GLU A 98 1.84 -9.37 1.49
N ILE A 99 2.60 -8.40 1.95
CA ILE A 99 4.05 -8.48 2.01
C ILE A 99 4.54 -7.84 3.30
N ASP A 100 5.42 -8.55 4.01
CA ASP A 100 6.15 -7.97 5.12
C ASP A 100 7.27 -7.08 4.55
N LEU A 101 7.25 -5.79 4.91
CA LEU A 101 8.24 -4.85 4.43
C LEU A 101 9.50 -4.95 5.29
N ALA A 102 10.57 -5.47 4.72
CA ALA A 102 11.89 -5.44 5.33
C ALA A 102 12.43 -3.99 5.39
N ASP A 103 13.30 -3.71 6.37
CA ASP A 103 13.86 -2.37 6.60
C ASP A 103 14.51 -1.79 5.35
N ALA A 104 15.26 -2.59 4.58
CA ALA A 104 15.90 -2.13 3.34
C ALA A 104 14.89 -1.67 2.26
N ALA A 105 13.75 -2.35 2.14
CA ALA A 105 12.70 -1.96 1.19
C ALA A 105 12.02 -0.67 1.65
N LEU A 106 11.79 -0.54 2.96
CA LEU A 106 11.23 0.67 3.56
C LEU A 106 12.16 1.88 3.39
N GLU A 107 13.46 1.72 3.63
CA GLU A 107 14.47 2.76 3.40
C GLU A 107 14.50 3.21 1.94
N ALA A 108 14.38 2.27 1.00
CA ALA A 108 14.30 2.57 -0.42
C ALA A 108 13.04 3.39 -0.77
N LEU A 109 11.88 3.02 -0.22
CA LEU A 109 10.62 3.75 -0.40
C LEU A 109 10.67 5.16 0.21
N GLU A 110 11.32 5.33 1.36
CA GLU A 110 11.48 6.65 2.01
C GLU A 110 12.41 7.59 1.25
N SER A 111 13.35 7.05 0.47
CA SER A 111 14.44 7.82 -0.17
C SER A 111 14.15 8.19 -1.62
N ALA A 112 13.08 7.66 -2.20
CA ALA A 112 12.73 7.86 -3.61
C ALA A 112 11.52 8.78 -3.78
N ALA A 113 11.37 9.35 -4.98
CA ALA A 113 10.23 10.19 -5.34
C ALA A 113 9.08 9.42 -6.01
N ALA A 114 9.37 8.25 -6.58
CA ALA A 114 8.41 7.39 -7.26
C ALA A 114 8.87 5.93 -7.26
N ALA A 115 7.92 5.02 -7.38
CA ALA A 115 8.15 3.60 -7.63
C ALA A 115 7.19 3.08 -8.70
N SER A 116 7.51 1.91 -9.24
CA SER A 116 6.74 1.27 -10.29
C SER A 116 6.35 -0.13 -9.87
N VAL A 117 5.06 -0.41 -9.88
CA VAL A 117 4.52 -1.77 -9.71
C VAL A 117 4.35 -2.38 -11.09
N LEU A 118 5.10 -3.46 -11.35
CA LEU A 118 5.08 -4.18 -12.61
C LEU A 118 4.37 -5.51 -12.42
N MET A 119 3.43 -5.78 -13.32
CA MET A 119 2.55 -6.94 -13.34
C MET A 119 2.48 -7.49 -14.76
N THR A 120 1.89 -8.67 -14.92
CA THR A 120 1.65 -9.29 -16.22
C THR A 120 0.16 -9.50 -16.41
N ALA A 121 -0.41 -9.03 -17.52
CA ALA A 121 -1.79 -9.30 -17.89
C ALA A 121 -1.96 -10.77 -18.34
N ASN A 122 -3.20 -11.28 -18.32
CA ASN A 122 -3.53 -12.65 -18.71
C ASN A 122 -3.19 -12.99 -20.18
N ASN A 123 -3.01 -11.97 -21.02
CA ASN A 123 -2.56 -12.09 -22.41
C ASN A 123 -1.03 -12.00 -22.56
N GLY A 124 -0.29 -11.99 -21.45
CA GLY A 124 1.17 -11.91 -21.41
C GLY A 124 1.74 -10.49 -21.57
N GLN A 125 0.92 -9.45 -21.73
CA GLN A 125 1.40 -8.08 -21.87
C GLN A 125 1.85 -7.50 -20.52
N PRO A 126 2.93 -6.70 -20.49
CA PRO A 126 3.35 -6.02 -19.28
C PRO A 126 2.34 -4.94 -18.88
N VAL A 127 2.02 -4.87 -17.59
CA VAL A 127 1.20 -3.81 -16.98
C VAL A 127 2.04 -3.07 -15.96
N ARG A 128 2.04 -1.75 -16.03
CA ARG A 128 2.82 -0.88 -15.14
C ARG A 128 1.91 0.13 -14.45
N ALA A 129 2.06 0.24 -13.14
CA ALA A 129 1.42 1.25 -12.31
C ALA A 129 2.50 2.06 -11.60
N ASP A 130 2.62 3.35 -11.94
CA ASP A 130 3.57 4.25 -11.29
C ASP A 130 2.90 4.93 -10.08
N ILE A 131 3.59 4.90 -8.94
CA ILE A 131 3.14 5.50 -7.68
C ILE A 131 4.06 6.64 -7.27
N SER A 132 3.50 7.68 -6.65
CA SER A 132 4.27 8.79 -6.09
C SER A 132 4.73 8.43 -4.67
N LEU A 133 6.03 8.55 -4.39
CA LEU A 133 6.58 8.40 -3.04
C LEU A 133 6.76 9.76 -2.34
N ARG A 134 6.37 10.87 -2.99
CA ARG A 134 6.27 12.17 -2.34
C ARG A 134 5.29 12.09 -1.16
N GLY A 135 5.75 12.52 0.01
CA GLY A 135 4.99 12.43 1.26
C GLY A 135 5.06 11.08 1.97
N PHE A 136 5.72 10.05 1.40
CA PHE A 136 5.82 8.72 2.00
C PHE A 136 6.46 8.77 3.39
N LYS A 137 7.67 9.35 3.49
CA LYS A 137 8.43 9.41 4.74
C LYS A 137 7.67 10.08 5.90
N PRO A 138 7.10 11.30 5.76
CA PRO A 138 6.32 11.90 6.84
C PRO A 138 5.04 11.12 7.15
N ALA A 139 4.37 10.53 6.15
CA ALA A 139 3.20 9.68 6.37
C ALA A 139 3.54 8.40 7.16
N TYR A 140 4.64 7.73 6.81
CA TYR A 140 5.08 6.51 7.48
C TYR A 140 5.56 6.77 8.92
N ARG A 141 6.24 7.89 9.15
CA ARG A 141 6.55 8.37 10.50
C ARG A 141 5.27 8.56 11.30
N ARG A 142 4.28 9.26 10.74
CA ARG A 142 2.99 9.49 11.42
C ARG A 142 2.25 8.19 11.71
N LEU A 143 2.22 7.27 10.75
CA LEU A 143 1.66 5.93 10.93
C LEU A 143 2.30 5.23 12.13
N THR A 144 3.63 5.30 12.25
CA THR A 144 4.37 4.68 13.36
C THR A 144 4.05 5.33 14.71
N GLU A 145 3.96 6.65 14.76
CA GLU A 145 3.55 7.39 15.97
C GLU A 145 2.14 7.02 16.42
N LEU A 146 1.20 6.88 15.48
CA LEU A 146 -0.18 6.52 15.76
C LEU A 146 -0.36 5.03 16.11
N ALA A 147 0.49 4.14 15.59
CA ALA A 147 0.43 2.70 15.87
C ALA A 147 1.01 2.32 17.25
N ALA A 148 1.84 3.19 17.83
CA ALA A 148 2.48 3.00 19.13
C ALA A 148 1.64 3.47 20.33
N GLY A 149 0.46 4.08 20.11
CA GLY A 149 -0.39 4.62 21.19
C GLY A 149 -1.88 4.50 20.92
#